data_AF-S9R110-F1
#
_entry.id   AF-S9R110-F1
#
_cell.length_a   1.000
_cell.length_b   1.000
_cell.length_c   1.000
_cell.angle_alpha   90.00
_cell.angle_beta   90.00
_cell.angle_gamma   90.00
#
_symmetry.space_group_name_H-M   'P 1'
#
loop_
_entity.id
_entity.type
_entity.pdbx_description
1 polymer ?
#
loop_
_entity_poly.entity_id
_entity_poly.type
_entity_poly.pdbx_seq_one_letter_code
_entity_poly.pdbx_strand_id
1 'polypeptide(L)'
;MSLRVLSVASECAPLVKTGGLADVVGALPAALAPEGVDMRVLLPGYPAVMRAIARHGTVMEEWNLFGGHANLIAPRRGVCRFS
;
A
#
# COMPACT_ATOMS: atom_id res chain seq x y z
N MET A 1 -19.20 1.21 -13.84
CA MET A 1 -17.83 0.65 -13.86
C MET A 1 -17.00 1.47 -12.90
N SER A 2 -16.27 0.85 -11.96
CA SER A 2 -15.37 1.55 -11.04
C SER A 2 -13.95 1.61 -11.61
N LEU A 3 -13.32 2.78 -11.58
CA LEU A 3 -11.91 2.93 -11.94
C LEU A 3 -11.05 2.29 -10.85
N ARG A 4 -10.08 1.44 -11.22
CA ARG A 4 -9.17 0.80 -10.26
C ARG A 4 -7.80 1.47 -10.31
N VAL A 5 -7.32 1.95 -9.17
CA VAL A 5 -6.06 2.71 -9.06
C VAL A 5 -5.17 2.09 -7.99
N LEU A 6 -3.90 1.85 -8.34
CA LEU A 6 -2.86 1.53 -7.37
C LEU A 6 -1.86 2.68 -7.33
N SER A 7 -1.88 3.46 -6.26
CA SER A 7 -0.88 4.49 -6.01
C SER A 7 0.35 3.88 -5.37
N VAL A 8 1.54 4.30 -5.76
CA VAL A 8 2.80 3.87 -5.16
C VAL A 8 3.42 5.07 -4.45
N ALA A 9 3.71 4.94 -3.16
CA ALA A 9 4.24 6.02 -2.35
C ALA A 9 5.24 5.51 -1.31
N SER A 10 6.11 6.39 -0.82
CA SER A 10 7.05 6.07 0.26
C SER A 10 6.45 6.27 1.66
N GLU A 11 5.37 7.06 1.79
CA GLU A 11 4.72 7.38 3.07
C GLU A 11 3.19 7.42 2.94
N CYS A 12 2.50 7.09 4.02
CA CYS A 12 1.05 7.07 4.14
C CYS A 12 0.66 7.11 5.62
N ALA A 13 -0.14 8.09 6.01
CA ALA A 13 -0.68 8.17 7.37
C ALA A 13 -1.75 7.08 7.57
N PRO A 14 -1.87 6.47 8.77
CA PRO A 14 -1.04 6.68 9.96
C PRO A 14 0.19 5.75 10.03
N LEU A 15 0.50 5.00 8.97
CA LEU A 15 1.48 3.91 9.00
C LEU A 15 2.93 4.42 9.03
N VAL A 16 3.27 5.31 8.10
CA VAL A 16 4.58 5.95 7.97
C VAL A 16 4.35 7.38 7.55
N LYS A 17 4.81 8.32 8.37
CA LYS A 17 4.62 9.75 8.15
C LYS A 17 5.93 10.48 8.44
N THR A 18 6.52 11.05 7.40
CA THR A 18 7.69 11.94 7.52
C THR A 18 7.33 13.37 7.15
N GLY A 19 6.35 13.57 6.26
CA GLY A 19 5.86 14.90 5.85
C GLY A 19 4.37 14.94 5.49
N GLY A 20 4.02 15.89 4.63
CA GLY A 20 2.64 16.15 4.19
C GLY A 20 2.13 15.19 3.11
N LEU A 21 3.00 14.50 2.38
CA LEU A 21 2.59 13.52 1.37
C LEU A 21 1.81 12.36 2.02
N ALA A 22 2.23 11.94 3.22
CA ALA A 22 1.57 10.87 3.97
C ALA A 22 0.08 11.16 4.24
N ASP A 23 -0.28 12.41 4.50
CA ASP A 23 -1.69 12.78 4.76
C ASP A 23 -2.51 12.71 3.49
N VAL A 24 -1.95 13.18 2.38
CA VAL A 24 -2.60 13.12 1.06
C VAL A 24 -2.80 11.65 0.67
N VAL A 25 -1.76 10.83 0.71
CA VAL A 25 -1.82 9.41 0.35
C VAL A 25 -2.80 8.64 1.24
N GLY A 26 -2.84 8.96 2.54
CA GLY A 26 -3.78 8.33 3.48
C GLY A 26 -5.24 8.74 3.28
N ALA A 27 -5.50 9.98 2.87
CA ALA A 27 -6.85 10.52 2.70
C ALA A 27 -7.48 10.22 1.33
N LEU A 28 -6.67 10.17 0.26
CA LEU A 28 -7.15 10.05 -1.12
C LEU A 28 -8.07 8.84 -1.39
N PRO A 29 -7.79 7.62 -0.89
CA PRO A 29 -8.67 6.48 -1.15
C PRO A 29 -10.10 6.69 -0.63
N ALA A 30 -10.24 7.31 0.54
CA ALA A 30 -11.56 7.62 1.10
C ALA A 30 -12.22 8.78 0.35
N ALA A 31 -11.46 9.80 -0.06
CA ALA A 31 -11.97 10.95 -0.80
C ALA A 31 -12.49 10.59 -2.20
N LEU A 32 -11.87 9.60 -2.87
CA LEU A 32 -12.23 9.19 -4.23
C LEU A 32 -13.25 8.03 -4.29
N ALA A 33 -13.54 7.38 -3.16
CA ALA A 33 -14.53 6.31 -3.10
C ALA A 33 -15.95 6.74 -3.54
N PRO A 34 -16.47 7.93 -3.16
CA PRO A 34 -17.77 8.43 -3.64
C PRO A 34 -17.82 8.62 -5.16
N GLU A 35 -16.67 8.92 -5.78
CA GLU A 35 -16.52 9.10 -7.23
C GLU A 35 -16.39 7.76 -7.98
N GLY A 36 -16.59 6.63 -7.28
CA GLY A 36 -16.52 5.30 -7.88
C GLY A 36 -15.10 4.82 -8.18
N VAL A 37 -14.08 5.38 -7.50
CA VAL A 37 -12.69 4.95 -7.64
C VAL A 37 -12.34 3.95 -6.54
N ASP A 38 -11.98 2.72 -6.93
CA ASP A 38 -11.38 1.72 -6.04
C ASP A 38 -9.87 1.92 -6.04
N MET A 39 -9.39 2.66 -5.03
CA MET A 39 -7.99 3.02 -4.89
C MET A 39 -7.30 2.25 -3.77
N ARG A 40 -6.08 1.77 -4.04
CA ARG A 40 -5.16 1.19 -3.05
C ARG A 40 -3.82 1.91 -3.09
N VAL A 41 -3.08 1.81 -1.99
CA VAL A 41 -1.73 2.38 -1.85
C VAL A 41 -0.73 1.25 -1.70
N LEU A 42 0.36 1.26 -2.46
CA LEU A 42 1.51 0.39 -2.32
C LEU A 42 2.60 1.11 -1.53
N LEU A 43 3.02 0.53 -0.41
CA LEU A 43 4.13 1.03 0.41
C LEU A 43 5.32 0.07 0.45
N PRO A 44 6.54 0.56 0.71
CA PRO A 44 7.67 -0.29 1.03
C PRO A 44 7.46 -1.11 2.31
N GLY A 45 8.25 -2.16 2.42
CA GLY A 45 8.23 -3.17 3.46
C GLY A 45 8.66 -2.71 4.85
N TYR A 46 8.51 -1.43 5.20
CA TYR A 46 9.01 -0.90 6.46
C TYR A 46 8.45 -1.63 7.68
N PRO A 47 9.25 -1.81 8.76
CA PRO A 47 8.84 -2.53 9.95
C PRO A 47 7.55 -2.00 10.58
N ALA A 48 7.36 -0.67 10.60
CA ALA A 48 6.14 -0.04 11.12
C ALA A 48 4.91 -0.48 10.35
N VAL A 49 5.00 -0.47 9.02
CA VAL A 49 3.94 -0.97 8.18
C VAL A 49 3.80 -2.49 8.45
N MET A 50 4.88 -3.28 8.52
CA MET A 50 4.83 -4.77 8.63
C MET A 50 4.10 -5.21 9.89
N ARG A 51 4.18 -4.41 10.97
CA ARG A 51 3.46 -4.68 12.21
C ARG A 51 1.98 -4.34 12.14
N ALA A 52 1.62 -3.29 11.40
CA ALA A 52 0.25 -2.79 11.32
C ALA A 52 -0.67 -3.71 10.52
N ILE A 53 -0.09 -4.41 9.55
CA ILE A 53 -0.76 -5.49 8.85
C ILE A 53 -0.22 -6.78 9.50
N ALA A 54 -1.06 -7.48 10.27
CA ALA A 54 -0.69 -8.73 10.97
C ALA A 54 -1.36 -10.01 10.41
N ARG A 55 -2.22 -9.89 9.37
CA ARG A 55 -2.94 -11.01 8.74
C ARG A 55 -3.05 -10.79 7.23
N HIS A 56 -2.22 -11.46 6.45
CA HIS A 56 -2.22 -11.35 4.99
C HIS A 56 -1.55 -12.55 4.35
N GLY A 57 -2.03 -12.89 3.15
CA GLY A 57 -1.34 -13.76 2.23
C GLY A 57 -0.38 -12.96 1.37
N THR A 58 0.74 -13.60 1.01
CA THR A 58 1.57 -13.18 -0.11
C THR A 58 0.74 -13.30 -1.38
N VAL A 59 0.64 -12.22 -2.13
CA VAL A 59 -0.09 -12.18 -3.42
C VAL A 59 0.85 -12.30 -4.62
N MET A 60 2.13 -12.01 -4.42
CA MET A 60 3.18 -12.20 -5.41
C MET A 60 4.50 -12.39 -4.68
N GLU A 61 5.34 -13.26 -5.23
CA GLU A 61 6.69 -13.50 -4.78
C GLU A 61 7.60 -13.47 -6.01
N GLU A 62 8.66 -12.68 -5.97
CA GLU A 62 9.65 -12.59 -7.04
C GLU A 62 11.05 -12.81 -6.44
N TRP A 63 11.72 -13.85 -6.89
CA TRP A 63 12.99 -14.30 -6.31
C TRP A 63 14.20 -13.54 -6.85
N ASN A 64 14.05 -12.83 -7.97
CA ASN A 64 15.14 -12.11 -8.60
C ASN A 64 14.74 -10.68 -8.99
N LEU A 65 14.04 -9.98 -8.10
CA LEU A 65 13.67 -8.59 -8.34
C LEU A 65 14.87 -7.68 -8.05
N PHE A 66 15.53 -7.24 -9.10
CA PHE A 66 16.78 -6.46 -9.01
C PHE A 66 17.90 -7.16 -8.21
N GLY A 67 17.97 -8.50 -8.32
CA GLY A 67 18.97 -9.30 -7.59
C GLY A 67 18.60 -9.63 -6.14
N GLY A 68 17.39 -9.29 -5.70
CA GLY A 68 16.86 -9.63 -4.38
C GLY A 68 15.54 -10.39 -4.42
N HIS A 69 15.18 -10.99 -3.29
CA HIS A 69 13.86 -11.59 -3.07
C HIS A 69 12.88 -10.50 -2.64
N ALA A 70 11.69 -10.49 -3.23
CA ALA A 70 10.64 -9.55 -2.90
C ALA A 70 9.28 -10.25 -2.77
N ASN A 71 8.51 -9.83 -1.76
CA ASN A 71 7.13 -10.27 -1.57
C ASN A 71 6.16 -9.10 -1.66
N LEU A 72 5.11 -9.28 -2.46
CA LEU A 72 3.95 -8.40 -2.42
C LEU A 72 2.94 -8.98 -1.44
N ILE A 73 2.61 -8.20 -0.41
CA ILE A 73 1.71 -8.59 0.67
C ILE A 73 0.48 -7.69 0.59
N ALA A 74 -0.70 -8.28 0.51
CA ALA A 74 -1.95 -7.52 0.43
C ALA A 74 -2.94 -7.93 1.53
N PRO A 75 -3.45 -6.98 2.33
CA PRO A 75 -4.62 -7.23 3.16
C PRO A 75 -5.88 -7.30 2.28
N ARG A 76 -6.95 -7.93 2.81
CA ARG A 76 -8.24 -8.07 2.12
C ARG A 76 -8.87 -6.72 1.69
N ARG A 77 -8.52 -5.62 2.36
CA ARG A 77 -8.84 -4.22 2.00
C ARG A 77 -7.73 -3.29 2.51
N GLY A 78 -7.36 -2.28 1.73
CA GLY A 78 -6.42 -1.23 2.14
C GLY A 78 -5.05 -1.29 1.46
N VAL A 79 -4.04 -0.77 2.17
CA VAL A 79 -2.67 -0.55 1.69
C VAL A 79 -1.97 -1.89 1.37
N CYS A 80 -1.55 -2.06 0.12
CA CYS A 80 -0.65 -3.11 -0.36
C CYS A 80 0.80 -2.80 0.05
N ARG A 81 1.64 -3.82 0.21
CA ARG A 81 3.06 -3.64 0.52
C ARG A 81 3.96 -4.42 -0.42
N PHE A 82 5.10 -3.84 -0.74
CA PHE A 82 6.26 -4.48 -1.33
C PHE A 82 7.39 -4.66 -0.29
N SER A 83 7.69 -5.88 0.16
CA SER A 83 8.82 -6.19 1.06
C SER A 83 10.00 -6.74 0.29
#